data_AF-A0A0F8ZNE7-F1
#
_entry.id   AF-A0A0F8ZNE7-F1
#
_cell.length_a   1.000
_cell.length_b   1.000
_cell.length_c   1.000
_cell.angle_alpha   90.00
_cell.angle_beta   90.00
_cell.angle_gamma   90.00
#
_symmetry.space_group_name_H-M   'P 1'
#
loop_
_entity.id
_entity.type
_entity.pdbx_description
1 polymer ?
#
loop_
_entity_poly.entity_id
_entity_poly.type
_entity_poly.pdbx_seq_one_letter_code
_entity_poly.pdbx_strand_id
1 'polypeptide(L)'
;MNNCPTCGEPAIARYGTLHTLVGFSWFTDDDGKIHHHDDNCLKQNFSCSNDHVWKLSERRRCNVDGCNWVGKEECFCHPGKKIDSFCDDDIPLERNYSRMV
;
A
#
# COMPACT_ATOMS: atom_id res chain seq x y z
N MET A 1 1.15 1.01 12.20
CA MET A 1 0.96 -0.15 13.09
C MET A 1 1.85 -1.25 12.55
N ASN A 2 3.01 -1.45 13.18
CA ASN A 2 4.22 -1.91 12.49
C ASN A 2 4.53 -3.39 12.78
N ASN A 3 3.54 -4.13 13.29
CA ASN A 3 3.62 -5.52 13.71
C ASN A 3 2.32 -6.26 13.35
N CYS A 4 2.34 -7.59 13.44
CA CYS A 4 1.15 -8.42 13.32
C CYS A 4 0.02 -7.89 14.22
N PRO A 5 -1.16 -7.55 13.66
CA PRO A 5 -2.27 -6.99 14.44
C PRO A 5 -2.80 -7.96 15.49
N THR A 6 -2.53 -9.27 15.33
CA THR A 6 -2.98 -10.32 16.24
C THR A 6 -2.00 -10.57 17.39
N CYS A 7 -0.70 -10.60 17.10
CA CYS A 7 0.29 -11.09 18.08
C CYS A 7 1.51 -10.19 18.28
N GLY A 8 1.61 -9.04 17.62
CA GLY A 8 2.69 -8.08 17.83
C GLY A 8 4.06 -8.49 17.27
N GLU A 9 4.17 -9.66 16.64
CA GLU A 9 5.39 -10.12 15.97
C GLU A 9 5.70 -9.32 14.70
N PRO A 10 6.97 -9.21 14.28
CA PRO A 10 7.36 -8.49 13.06
C PRO A 10 6.65 -8.99 11.80
N ALA A 11 6.45 -8.07 10.86
CA ALA A 11 5.85 -8.36 9.57
C ALA A 11 6.86 -8.98 8.58
N ILE A 12 6.49 -10.08 7.95
CA ILE A 12 7.24 -10.76 6.89
C ILE A 12 6.45 -10.60 5.60
N ALA A 13 7.04 -9.94 4.59
CA ALA A 13 6.41 -9.74 3.29
C ALA A 13 6.43 -11.06 2.50
N ARG A 14 5.24 -11.54 2.07
CA ARG A 14 5.11 -12.88 1.46
C ARG A 14 5.08 -12.91 -0.07
N TYR A 15 4.75 -11.82 -0.77
CA TYR A 15 4.61 -11.81 -2.24
C TYR A 15 4.92 -10.44 -2.85
N GLY A 16 4.91 -10.32 -4.18
CA GLY A 16 4.91 -9.01 -4.85
C GLY A 16 3.58 -8.26 -4.66
N THR A 17 3.58 -6.97 -4.98
CA THR A 17 2.41 -6.11 -4.84
C THR A 17 1.37 -6.36 -5.92
N LEU A 18 0.09 -6.40 -5.53
CA LEU A 18 -1.05 -6.59 -6.41
C LEU A 18 -1.87 -5.30 -6.48
N HIS A 19 -2.27 -4.89 -7.68
CA HIS A 19 -2.99 -3.64 -7.89
C HIS A 19 -4.45 -3.92 -8.27
N THR A 20 -5.39 -3.13 -7.76
CA THR A 20 -6.74 -3.06 -8.36
C THR A 20 -6.70 -2.30 -9.69
N LEU A 21 -7.77 -2.34 -10.49
CA LEU A 21 -7.89 -1.62 -11.77
C LEU A 21 -9.11 -0.68 -11.83
N VAL A 22 -9.46 -0.04 -10.71
CA VAL A 22 -10.70 0.75 -10.55
C VAL A 22 -10.49 2.21 -10.16
N GLY A 23 -9.25 2.66 -9.91
CA GLY A 23 -8.96 3.97 -9.33
C GLY A 23 -8.34 5.01 -10.25
N PHE A 24 -8.19 4.74 -11.56
CA PHE A 24 -7.47 5.63 -12.47
C PHE A 24 -8.36 6.78 -12.96
N SER A 25 -7.84 8.01 -12.92
CA SER A 25 -8.51 9.21 -13.42
C SER A 25 -7.52 10.25 -13.97
N TRP A 26 -7.98 11.08 -14.90
CA TRP A 26 -7.23 12.23 -15.44
C TRP A 26 -7.59 13.50 -14.69
N PHE A 27 -6.60 14.37 -14.50
CA PHE A 27 -6.72 15.66 -13.83
C PHE A 27 -5.95 16.73 -14.59
N THR A 28 -6.42 17.97 -14.53
CA THR A 28 -5.74 19.15 -15.08
C THR A 28 -5.48 20.09 -13.91
N ASP A 29 -4.23 20.44 -13.65
CA ASP A 29 -3.89 21.39 -12.61
C ASP A 29 -4.19 22.84 -13.02
N ASP A 30 -4.00 23.76 -12.07
CA ASP A 30 -4.24 25.19 -12.25
C ASP A 30 -3.34 25.82 -13.33
N ASP A 31 -2.19 25.19 -13.64
CA ASP A 31 -1.26 25.57 -14.71
C ASP A 31 -1.66 24.98 -16.09
N GLY A 32 -2.77 24.24 -16.15
CA GLY A 32 -3.27 23.61 -17.37
C GLY A 32 -2.53 22.32 -17.78
N LYS A 33 -1.64 21.78 -16.93
CA LYS A 33 -0.95 20.51 -17.19
C LYS A 33 -1.84 19.34 -16.81
N ILE A 34 -1.94 18.39 -17.73
CA ILE A 34 -2.71 17.16 -17.55
C ILE A 34 -1.80 16.11 -16.92
N HIS A 35 -2.26 15.51 -15.81
CA HIS A 35 -1.63 14.36 -15.19
C HIS A 35 -2.69 13.39 -14.66
N HIS A 36 -2.26 12.25 -14.13
CA HIS A 36 -3.17 11.20 -13.68
C HIS A 36 -3.11 11.02 -12.16
N HIS A 37 -4.26 10.68 -11.60
CA HIS A 37 -4.41 10.21 -10.24
C HIS A 37 -4.77 8.73 -10.28
N ASP A 38 -3.89 7.90 -9.71
CA ASP A 38 -4.09 6.46 -9.58
C ASP A 38 -4.49 6.14 -8.13
N ASP A 39 -5.77 5.95 -7.88
CA ASP A 39 -6.28 5.54 -6.57
C ASP A 39 -6.42 4.01 -6.42
N ASN A 40 -5.76 3.24 -7.29
CA ASN A 40 -5.76 1.80 -7.15
C ASN A 40 -5.16 1.36 -5.81
N CYS A 41 -5.78 0.34 -5.23
CA CYS A 41 -5.30 -0.31 -4.02
C CYS A 41 -4.09 -1.17 -4.34
N LEU A 42 -2.98 -0.85 -3.68
CA LEU A 42 -1.67 -1.47 -3.84
C LEU A 42 -1.46 -2.52 -2.74
N LYS A 43 -2.10 -3.67 -2.92
CA LYS A 43 -2.20 -4.72 -1.91
C LYS A 43 -0.90 -5.51 -1.79
N GLN A 44 -0.35 -5.55 -0.58
CA GLN A 44 0.76 -6.40 -0.18
C GLN A 44 0.28 -7.40 0.88
N ASN A 45 0.62 -8.68 0.70
CA ASN A 45 0.35 -9.71 1.71
C ASN A 45 1.53 -9.79 2.69
N PHE A 46 1.18 -9.86 3.97
CA PHE A 46 2.12 -10.01 5.09
C PHE A 46 1.77 -11.23 5.91
N SER A 47 2.76 -11.71 6.65
CA SER A 47 2.60 -12.72 7.68
C SER A 47 3.50 -12.43 8.87
N CYS A 48 3.36 -13.16 9.97
CA CYS A 48 4.37 -13.18 11.03
C CYS A 48 4.95 -14.58 11.24
N SER A 49 5.87 -14.70 12.21
CA SER A 49 6.47 -15.96 12.69
C SER A 49 5.43 -16.97 13.17
N ASN A 50 4.29 -16.50 13.70
CA ASN A 50 3.16 -17.32 14.13
C ASN A 50 2.15 -17.65 13.00
N ASP A 51 2.53 -17.42 11.74
CA ASP A 51 1.74 -17.71 10.54
C ASP A 51 0.36 -17.02 10.43
N HIS A 52 0.09 -16.00 11.25
CA HIS A 52 -1.03 -15.08 11.00
C HIS A 52 -0.77 -14.31 9.69
N VAL A 53 -1.81 -14.11 8.89
CA VAL A 53 -1.72 -13.44 7.58
C VAL A 53 -2.63 -12.22 7.56
N TRP A 54 -2.14 -11.11 7.01
CA TRP A 54 -2.94 -9.91 6.80
C TRP A 54 -2.50 -9.18 5.52
N LYS A 55 -3.29 -8.16 5.16
CA LYS A 55 -3.10 -7.36 3.95
C LYS A 55 -2.98 -5.90 4.35
N LEU A 56 -2.04 -5.19 3.71
CA LEU A 56 -1.96 -3.74 3.77
C LEU A 56 -1.96 -3.19 2.35
N SER A 57 -2.39 -1.94 2.20
CA SER A 57 -2.24 -1.18 0.96
C SER A 57 -1.57 0.15 1.25
N GLU A 58 -0.67 0.55 0.35
CA GLU A 58 -0.04 1.87 0.41
C GLU A 58 -0.95 2.94 -0.20
N ARG A 59 -0.95 4.12 0.41
CA ARG A 59 -1.69 5.29 -0.04
C ARG A 59 -0.94 5.94 -1.19
N ARG A 60 -1.65 6.12 -2.30
CA ARG A 60 -1.09 6.75 -3.49
C ARG A 60 -1.03 8.26 -3.31
N ARG A 61 0.01 8.85 -3.88
CA ARG A 61 0.21 10.31 -4.00
C ARG A 61 0.54 10.60 -5.44
N CYS A 62 0.17 11.78 -5.91
CA CYS A 62 0.62 12.22 -7.23
C CYS A 62 2.13 12.49 -7.17
N ASN A 63 2.87 12.08 -8.21
CA ASN A 63 4.31 12.32 -8.32
C ASN A 63 4.63 13.59 -9.13
N VAL A 64 3.62 14.36 -9.52
CA VAL A 64 3.80 15.63 -10.23
C VAL A 64 4.07 16.73 -9.21
N ASP A 65 5.17 17.45 -9.43
CA ASP A 65 5.56 18.60 -8.60
C ASP A 65 4.43 19.63 -8.50
N GLY A 66 4.07 20.01 -7.28
CA GLY A 66 2.99 20.96 -7.00
C GLY A 66 1.59 20.34 -6.87
N CYS A 67 1.40 19.06 -7.23
CA CYS A 67 0.14 18.36 -7.01
C CYS A 67 0.07 17.75 -5.61
N ASN A 68 -0.81 18.29 -4.76
CA ASN A 68 -1.04 17.79 -3.40
C ASN A 68 -2.09 16.68 -3.31
N TRP A 69 -2.40 16.01 -4.42
CA TRP A 69 -3.40 14.95 -4.43
C TRP A 69 -2.95 13.75 -3.58
N VAL A 70 -3.89 13.29 -2.75
CA VAL A 70 -3.74 12.13 -1.88
C VAL A 70 -4.89 11.18 -2.18
N GLY A 71 -4.56 9.91 -2.44
CA GLY A 71 -5.52 8.85 -2.69
C GLY A 71 -6.39 8.55 -1.46
N LYS A 72 -7.42 7.72 -1.66
CA LYS A 72 -8.38 7.36 -0.60
C LYS A 72 -7.68 6.74 0.60
N GLU A 73 -8.24 7.01 1.77
CA GLU A 73 -7.75 6.48 3.05
C GLU A 73 -7.94 4.97 3.18
N GLU A 74 -8.92 4.36 2.49
CA GLU A 74 -9.25 2.94 2.63
C GLU A 74 -9.43 2.25 1.28
N CYS A 75 -9.35 0.92 1.29
CA CYS A 75 -9.57 0.05 0.14
C CYS A 75 -10.91 -0.67 0.24
N PHE A 76 -11.61 -0.82 -0.89
CA PHE A 76 -12.83 -1.63 -0.92
C PHE A 76 -12.54 -3.14 -0.77
N CYS A 77 -11.32 -3.58 -1.10
CA CYS A 77 -10.98 -5.00 -1.22
C CYS A 77 -10.43 -5.64 0.08
N HIS A 78 -10.17 -4.85 1.12
CA HIS A 78 -9.83 -5.31 2.46
C HIS A 78 -10.09 -4.20 3.48
N PRO A 79 -10.41 -4.54 4.75
CA PRO A 79 -10.55 -3.53 5.80
C PRO A 79 -9.20 -2.89 6.16
N GLY A 80 -9.26 -1.71 6.76
CA GLY A 80 -8.11 -0.99 7.30
C GLY A 80 -7.66 0.21 6.47
N LYS A 81 -7.05 1.17 7.17
CA LYS A 81 -6.48 2.37 6.56
C LYS A 81 -5.25 2.01 5.71
N LYS A 82 -5.14 2.63 4.55
CA LYS A 82 -3.91 2.63 3.74
C LYS A 82 -2.80 3.30 4.54
N ILE A 83 -1.62 2.70 4.50
CA ILE A 83 -0.38 3.23 5.11
C ILE A 83 0.26 4.24 4.16
N ASP A 84 1.04 5.19 4.67
CA ASP A 84 1.61 6.24 3.81
C ASP A 84 2.86 5.77 3.06
N SER A 85 3.63 4.84 3.64
CA SER A 85 4.81 4.26 3.01
C SER A 85 5.17 2.92 3.64
N PHE A 86 5.51 1.93 2.81
CA PHE A 86 6.06 0.67 3.33
C PHE A 86 7.43 0.85 4.00
N CYS A 87 8.18 1.88 3.59
CA CYS A 87 9.53 2.15 4.10
C CYS A 87 9.52 3.09 5.32
N ASP A 88 8.63 4.08 5.32
CA ASP A 88 8.64 5.15 6.34
C ASP A 88 7.78 4.80 7.56
N ASP A 89 6.87 3.83 7.45
CA ASP A 89 6.08 3.32 8.58
C ASP A 89 6.81 2.18 9.35
N ASP A 90 8.15 2.16 9.37
CA ASP A 90 8.99 1.16 10.05
C ASP A 90 8.48 -0.29 9.88
N ILE A 91 8.11 -0.70 8.67
CA ILE A 91 7.80 -2.10 8.40
C ILE A 91 9.13 -2.78 8.09
N PRO A 92 9.74 -3.56 9.02
CA PRO A 92 10.94 -4.31 8.72
C PRO A 92 10.59 -5.37 7.67
N LEU A 93 10.83 -5.06 6.40
CA LEU A 93 10.54 -5.96 5.29
C LEU A 93 11.55 -7.11 5.29
N GLU A 94 11.28 -8.14 6.08
CA GLU A 94 11.97 -9.42 5.91
C GLU A 94 11.37 -10.12 4.67
N ARG A 95 12.08 -10.02 3.55
CA ARG A 95 11.71 -10.76 2.33
C ARG A 95 12.13 -12.21 2.49
N ASN A 96 11.16 -13.08 2.78
CA ASN A 96 11.42 -14.51 2.87
C ASN A 96 11.09 -15.22 1.54
N TYR A 97 12.10 -15.39 0.69
CA TYR A 97 11.97 -16.03 -0.63
C TYR A 97 11.72 -17.55 -0.56
N SER A 98 11.99 -18.19 0.58
CA SER A 98 11.85 -19.66 0.72
C SER A 98 10.40 -20.15 0.84
N ARG A 99 9.46 -19.24 1.16
CA ARG A 99 8.02 -19.52 1.26
C ARG A 99 7.23 -18.99 0.06
N MET A 100 7.91 -18.69 -1.06
CA MET A 100 7.32 -18.20 -2.31
C MET A 100 7.03 -19.32 -3.34
N VAL A 101 7.18 -20.60 -2.95
CA VAL A 101 6.95 -21.78 -3.80
C VAL A 101 5.62 -22.43 -3.43
#